data_AF-S0EHR1-F1
#
_entry.id   AF-S0EHR1-F1
#
_cell.length_a   1.000
_cell.length_b   1.000
_cell.length_c   1.000
_cell.angle_alpha   90.00
_cell.angle_beta   90.00
_cell.angle_gamma   90.00
#
_symmetry.space_group_name_H-M   'P 1'
#
loop_
_entity.id
_entity.type
_entity.pdbx_description
1 polymer ?
#
loop_
_entity_poly.entity_id
_entity_poly.type
_entity_poly.pdbx_seq_one_letter_code
_entity_poly.pdbx_strand_id
1 'polypeptide(L)'
;MSTISRTLSNLRKVGIKDYFVQMLYIGDTKAGRLIGTDRAGNKFFENNEELPLRTRWVEYAKHDYDAAHIEPGWHAWISYSVDKPPTEDPLLQAGVRAFEPSRALPNFTQTRGAFKTYNTSKSKISAWEPVAAPRA
;
A
#
# COMPACT_ATOMS: atom_id res chain seq x y z
N MET A 1 -15.86 -2.16 -20.08
CA MET A 1 -17.25 -2.57 -20.45
C MET A 1 -17.56 -3.97 -19.94
N SER A 2 -18.80 -4.27 -19.54
CA SER A 2 -19.21 -5.57 -18.99
C SER A 2 -19.58 -6.59 -20.08
N THR A 3 -18.69 -6.83 -21.05
CA THR A 3 -18.93 -7.77 -22.16
C THR A 3 -18.02 -8.98 -22.08
N ILE A 4 -18.56 -10.16 -22.44
CA ILE A 4 -17.77 -11.41 -22.51
C ILE A 4 -16.62 -11.28 -23.52
N SER A 5 -16.85 -10.55 -24.62
CA SER A 5 -15.83 -10.27 -25.62
C SER A 5 -14.61 -9.55 -25.04
N ARG A 6 -14.82 -8.61 -24.10
CA ARG A 6 -13.72 -7.93 -23.41
C ARG A 6 -12.93 -8.91 -22.55
N THR A 7 -13.60 -9.75 -21.77
CA THR A 7 -12.94 -10.74 -20.91
C THR A 7 -12.11 -11.74 -21.73
N LEU A 8 -12.65 -12.26 -22.84
CA LEU A 8 -11.93 -13.17 -23.74
C LEU A 8 -10.74 -12.49 -24.44
N SER A 9 -10.90 -11.23 -24.86
CA SER A 9 -9.81 -10.44 -25.44
C SER A 9 -8.69 -10.21 -24.42
N ASN A 10 -9.05 -9.82 -23.19
CA ASN A 10 -8.09 -9.61 -22.12
C ASN A 10 -7.38 -10.91 -21.71
N LEU A 11 -8.08 -12.04 -21.64
CA LEU A 11 -7.51 -13.36 -21.40
C LEU A 11 -6.40 -13.70 -22.42
N ARG A 12 -6.61 -13.38 -23.70
CA ARG A 12 -5.58 -13.57 -24.73
C ARG A 12 -4.37 -12.65 -24.54
N LYS A 13 -4.60 -11.42 -24.06
CA LYS A 13 -3.53 -10.42 -23.81
C LYS A 13 -2.68 -10.78 -22.58
N VAL A 14 -3.29 -11.18 -21.47
CA VAL A 14 -2.58 -11.46 -20.20
C VAL A 14 -2.11 -12.91 -20.08
N GLY A 15 -2.78 -13.85 -20.74
CA GLY A 15 -2.50 -15.28 -20.64
C GLY A 15 -3.26 -15.98 -19.52
N ILE A 16 -3.24 -17.32 -19.56
CA ILE A 16 -4.08 -18.18 -18.70
C ILE A 16 -3.70 -18.05 -17.21
N LYS A 17 -2.40 -17.98 -16.91
CA LYS A 17 -1.92 -17.88 -15.53
C LYS A 17 -2.43 -16.61 -14.85
N ASP A 18 -2.20 -15.46 -15.47
CA ASP A 18 -2.56 -14.17 -14.91
C ASP A 18 -4.09 -13.99 -14.89
N TYR A 19 -4.81 -14.58 -15.85
CA TYR A 19 -6.26 -14.65 -15.80
C TYR A 19 -6.78 -15.31 -14.51
N PHE A 20 -6.26 -16.49 -14.14
CA PHE A 20 -6.71 -17.18 -12.93
C PHE A 20 -6.32 -16.41 -11.65
N VAL A 21 -5.13 -15.81 -11.63
CA VAL A 21 -4.69 -14.95 -10.53
C VAL A 21 -5.63 -13.75 -10.39
N GLN A 22 -5.89 -13.01 -11.46
CA GLN A 22 -6.79 -11.87 -11.45
C GLN A 22 -8.22 -12.26 -11.07
N MET A 23 -8.70 -13.42 -11.51
CA MET A 23 -10.02 -13.91 -11.13
C MET A 23 -10.12 -14.22 -9.63
N LEU A 24 -9.04 -14.76 -9.03
CA LEU A 24 -8.99 -15.05 -7.60
C LEU A 24 -8.94 -13.79 -6.73
N TYR A 25 -8.22 -12.75 -7.16
CA TYR A 25 -7.96 -11.56 -6.34
C TYR A 25 -8.83 -10.35 -6.71
N ILE A 26 -8.90 -10.00 -7.99
CA ILE A 26 -9.63 -8.82 -8.48
C ILE A 26 -11.10 -9.17 -8.79
N GLY A 27 -11.36 -10.42 -9.19
CA GLY A 27 -12.67 -10.85 -9.68
C GLY A 27 -13.00 -10.33 -11.09
N ASP A 28 -12.01 -9.77 -11.79
CA ASP A 28 -12.14 -9.25 -13.15
C ASP A 28 -10.85 -9.47 -13.95
N THR A 29 -10.96 -9.78 -15.24
CA THR A 29 -9.82 -9.90 -16.14
C THR A 29 -9.49 -8.54 -16.76
N LYS A 30 -8.34 -7.99 -16.39
CA LYS A 30 -7.87 -6.67 -16.82
C LYS A 30 -6.53 -6.81 -17.53
N ALA A 31 -6.41 -6.19 -18.69
CA ALA A 31 -5.16 -6.14 -19.46
C ALA A 31 -4.69 -4.69 -19.53
N GLY A 32 -3.41 -4.44 -19.23
CA GLY A 32 -2.83 -3.10 -19.25
C GLY A 32 -1.32 -3.13 -19.22
N ARG A 33 -0.72 -1.96 -19.37
CA ARG A 33 0.73 -1.78 -19.29
C ARG A 33 1.15 -1.76 -17.82
N LEU A 34 2.20 -2.50 -17.48
CA LEU A 34 2.87 -2.38 -16.19
C LEU A 34 3.55 -1.01 -16.10
N ILE A 35 3.12 -0.20 -15.14
CA ILE A 35 3.68 1.14 -14.88
C ILE A 35 4.86 1.04 -13.93
N GLY A 36 4.76 0.20 -12.89
CA GLY A 36 5.87 -0.04 -11.98
C GLY A 36 5.52 -0.98 -10.84
N THR A 37 6.45 -1.09 -9.90
CA THR A 37 6.31 -1.92 -8.71
C THR A 37 6.77 -1.13 -7.50
N ASP A 38 6.03 -1.22 -6.40
CA ASP A 38 6.41 -0.56 -5.15
C ASP A 38 7.43 -1.37 -4.35
N ARG A 39 7.92 -0.82 -3.22
CA ARG A 39 8.88 -1.54 -2.37
C ARG A 39 8.27 -2.74 -1.63
N ALA A 40 6.94 -2.84 -1.56
CA ALA A 40 6.23 -3.99 -1.02
C ALA A 40 6.04 -5.12 -2.05
N GLY A 41 6.38 -4.87 -3.32
CA GLY A 41 6.25 -5.81 -4.44
C GLY A 41 4.91 -5.74 -5.17
N ASN A 42 4.02 -4.81 -4.81
CA ASN A 42 2.75 -4.62 -5.49
C ASN A 42 2.98 -4.02 -6.88
N LYS A 43 2.31 -4.56 -7.89
CA LYS A 43 2.45 -4.14 -9.29
C LYS A 43 1.30 -3.24 -9.70
N PHE A 44 1.61 -2.14 -10.37
CA PHE A 44 0.65 -1.13 -10.78
C PHE A 44 0.50 -1.10 -12.29
N PHE A 45 -0.73 -1.09 -12.77
CA PHE A 45 -1.05 -1.19 -14.20
C PHE A 45 -1.99 -0.07 -14.64
N GLU A 46 -1.91 0.30 -15.92
CA GLU A 46 -2.80 1.28 -16.55
C GLU A 46 -3.30 0.81 -17.91
N ASN A 47 -4.57 1.10 -18.20
CA ASN A 47 -5.21 0.95 -19.51
C ASN A 47 -6.30 2.01 -19.72
N ASN A 48 -6.08 2.93 -20.66
CA ASN A 48 -6.99 4.02 -21.00
C ASN A 48 -8.19 3.60 -21.87
N GLU A 49 -8.26 2.34 -22.33
CA GLU A 49 -9.42 1.79 -23.05
C GLU A 49 -10.59 1.45 -22.11
N GLU A 50 -10.34 1.39 -20.79
CA GLU A 50 -11.37 1.09 -19.80
C GLU A 50 -12.17 2.34 -19.39
N LEU A 51 -13.29 2.11 -18.69
CA LEU A 51 -14.12 3.19 -18.17
C LEU A 51 -13.33 4.08 -17.19
N PRO A 52 -13.68 5.38 -17.07
CA PRO A 52 -13.09 6.27 -16.08
C PRO A 52 -13.08 5.65 -14.68
N LEU A 53 -12.01 5.92 -13.92
CA LEU A 53 -11.72 5.35 -12.60
C LEU A 53 -11.42 3.85 -12.58
N ARG A 54 -11.52 3.13 -13.71
CA ARG A 54 -11.13 1.72 -13.84
C ARG A 54 -9.89 1.50 -14.71
N THR A 55 -9.25 2.59 -15.15
CA THR A 55 -8.08 2.56 -16.02
C THR A 55 -6.82 2.17 -15.26
N ARG A 56 -6.71 2.48 -13.96
CA ARG A 56 -5.60 2.08 -13.08
C ARG A 56 -6.02 0.99 -12.11
N TRP A 57 -5.13 0.04 -11.85
CA TRP A 57 -5.32 -0.98 -10.80
C TRP A 57 -3.99 -1.48 -10.25
N VAL A 58 -4.08 -2.21 -9.13
CA VAL A 58 -2.95 -2.84 -8.46
C VAL A 58 -3.15 -4.36 -8.42
N GLU A 59 -2.06 -5.10 -8.60
CA GLU A 59 -1.95 -6.51 -8.25
C GLU A 59 -1.04 -6.63 -7.03
N TYR A 60 -1.62 -7.00 -5.89
CA TYR A 60 -0.88 -7.12 -4.63
C TYR A 60 0.07 -8.31 -4.65
N ALA A 61 1.24 -8.15 -4.02
CA ALA A 61 2.20 -9.25 -3.87
C ALA A 61 1.77 -10.30 -2.84
N LYS A 62 0.96 -9.90 -1.86
CA LYS A 62 0.49 -10.75 -0.76
C LYS A 62 -0.93 -11.25 -1.03
N HIS A 63 -1.20 -12.49 -0.59
CA HIS A 63 -2.54 -13.08 -0.66
C HIS A 63 -3.54 -12.39 0.27
N ASP A 64 -3.14 -12.11 1.51
CA ASP A 64 -3.90 -11.32 2.48
C ASP A 64 -3.64 -9.83 2.22
N TYR A 65 -4.30 -9.30 1.19
CA TYR A 65 -4.09 -7.94 0.72
C TYR A 65 -4.95 -6.93 1.47
N ASP A 66 -4.41 -5.72 1.65
CA ASP A 66 -5.09 -4.57 2.24
C ASP A 66 -4.73 -3.34 1.40
N ALA A 67 -5.67 -2.41 1.23
CA ALA A 67 -5.41 -1.12 0.60
C ALA A 67 -4.28 -0.34 1.30
N ALA A 68 -4.12 -0.52 2.62
CA ALA A 68 -3.04 0.06 3.40
C ALA A 68 -1.65 -0.52 3.08
N HIS A 69 -1.54 -1.53 2.20
CA HIS A 69 -0.25 -2.03 1.71
C HIS A 69 0.33 -1.21 0.56
N ILE A 70 -0.44 -0.30 -0.03
CA ILE A 70 0.01 0.58 -1.11
C ILE A 70 0.89 1.70 -0.53
N GLU A 71 2.06 1.93 -1.13
CA GLU A 71 2.91 3.05 -0.71
C GLU A 71 2.29 4.43 -1.02
N PRO A 72 2.60 5.49 -0.24
CA PRO A 72 1.91 6.78 -0.38
C PRO A 72 1.96 7.41 -1.78
N GLY A 73 3.11 7.36 -2.46
CA GLY A 73 3.22 7.89 -3.83
C GLY A 73 2.36 7.11 -4.83
N TRP A 74 2.34 5.78 -4.71
CA TRP A 74 1.50 4.92 -5.54
C TRP A 74 0.02 5.07 -5.21
N HIS A 75 -0.32 5.34 -3.94
CA HIS A 75 -1.66 5.65 -3.49
C HIS A 75 -2.18 6.95 -4.14
N ALA A 76 -1.37 8.00 -4.19
CA ALA A 76 -1.73 9.24 -4.89
C ALA A 76 -1.99 9.00 -6.39
N TRP A 77 -1.16 8.19 -7.04
CA TRP A 77 -1.28 7.87 -8.47
C TRP A 77 -2.50 7.00 -8.79
N ILE A 78 -2.72 5.91 -8.04
CA ILE A 78 -3.86 5.00 -8.27
C ILE A 78 -5.21 5.67 -7.97
N SER A 79 -5.23 6.67 -7.07
CA SER A 79 -6.39 7.50 -6.77
C SER A 79 -6.57 8.69 -7.70
N TYR A 80 -5.83 8.78 -8.81
CA TYR A 80 -5.91 9.88 -9.79
C TYR A 80 -5.66 11.27 -9.19
N SER A 81 -4.95 11.36 -8.06
CA SER A 81 -4.54 12.65 -7.50
C SER A 81 -3.38 13.27 -8.26
N VAL A 82 -2.57 12.42 -8.90
CA VAL A 82 -1.42 12.80 -9.73
C VAL A 82 -1.43 11.99 -11.03
N ASP A 83 -0.97 12.60 -12.11
CA ASP A 83 -0.88 11.95 -13.41
C ASP A 83 0.36 11.05 -13.52
N LYS A 84 1.49 11.55 -13.01
CA LYS A 84 2.79 10.87 -13.09
C LYS A 84 2.95 9.88 -11.93
N PRO A 85 3.38 8.62 -12.19
CA PRO A 85 3.66 7.66 -11.15
C PRO A 85 4.96 7.99 -10.39
N PRO A 86 5.19 7.39 -9.20
CA PRO A 86 6.43 7.58 -8.43
C PRO A 86 7.72 7.19 -9.15
N THR A 87 7.62 6.41 -10.24
CA THR A 87 8.75 6.03 -11.09
C THR A 87 9.19 7.17 -12.02
N GLU A 88 8.31 8.13 -12.30
CA GLU A 88 8.55 9.24 -13.24
C GLU A 88 8.62 10.59 -12.53
N ASP A 89 7.97 10.75 -11.37
CA ASP A 89 7.99 11.98 -10.59
C ASP A 89 9.02 11.88 -9.44
N PRO A 90 10.12 12.65 -9.49
CA PRO A 90 11.13 12.67 -8.44
C PRO A 90 10.60 13.07 -7.06
N LEU A 91 9.50 13.84 -6.99
CA LEU A 91 8.92 14.29 -5.72
C LEU A 91 8.19 13.16 -4.98
N LEU A 92 7.64 12.20 -5.74
CA LEU A 92 6.89 11.05 -5.25
C LEU A 92 7.76 9.82 -5.01
N GLN A 93 9.02 9.85 -5.45
CA GLN A 93 9.95 8.76 -5.25
C GLN A 93 10.23 8.54 -3.75
N ALA A 94 10.04 7.30 -3.29
CA ALA A 94 10.30 6.91 -1.91
C ALA A 94 11.79 6.64 -1.68
N GLY A 95 12.27 6.91 -0.46
CA GLY A 95 13.65 6.67 -0.03
C GLY A 95 14.63 7.82 -0.32
N VAL A 96 14.13 8.97 -0.80
CA VAL A 96 14.95 10.16 -1.08
C VAL A 96 15.24 10.93 0.21
N ARG A 97 14.31 10.93 1.16
CA ARG A 97 14.41 11.73 2.38
C ARG A 97 15.02 10.89 3.50
N ALA A 98 15.97 11.46 4.25
CA ALA A 98 16.72 10.73 5.29
C ALA A 98 15.83 10.17 6.42
N PHE A 99 14.67 10.78 6.67
CA PHE A 99 13.72 10.33 7.70
C PHE A 99 12.72 9.27 7.22
N GLU A 100 12.68 8.98 5.92
CA GLU A 100 11.71 8.04 5.37
C GLU A 100 12.04 6.60 5.77
N PRO A 101 11.04 5.80 6.18
CA PRO A 101 11.25 4.38 6.40
C PRO A 101 11.79 3.69 5.15
N SER A 102 12.77 2.80 5.32
CA SER A 102 13.38 2.04 4.22
C SER A 102 12.40 1.10 3.50
N ARG A 103 11.33 0.68 4.18
CA ARG A 103 10.28 -0.20 3.66
C ARG A 103 8.90 0.44 3.82
N ALA A 104 7.95 0.01 2.97
CA ALA A 104 6.54 0.32 3.17
C ALA A 104 6.06 -0.21 4.54
N LEU A 105 5.44 0.66 5.33
CA LEU A 105 4.83 0.29 6.61
C LEU A 105 3.32 0.16 6.42
N PRO A 106 2.76 -1.05 6.53
CA PRO A 106 1.32 -1.26 6.41
C PRO A 106 0.58 -0.83 7.69
N ASN A 107 -0.75 -0.89 7.65
CA ASN A 107 -1.57 -0.78 8.85
C ASN A 107 -1.38 -2.02 9.73
N PHE A 108 -1.14 -1.81 11.03
CA PHE A 108 -0.93 -2.89 12.01
C PHE A 108 -2.09 -3.04 13.00
N THR A 109 -3.25 -2.44 12.72
CA THR A 109 -4.50 -2.61 13.51
C THR A 109 -4.78 -4.08 13.82
N GLN A 110 -5.22 -4.37 15.05
CA GLN A 110 -5.50 -5.73 15.55
C GLN A 110 -4.31 -6.71 15.54
N THR A 111 -3.09 -6.24 15.26
CA THR A 111 -1.86 -7.05 15.40
C THR A 111 -1.06 -6.66 16.64
N ARG A 112 -0.01 -7.42 16.96
CA ARG A 112 0.94 -7.06 18.03
C ARG A 112 1.67 -5.73 17.75
N GLY A 113 1.76 -5.31 16.49
CA GLY A 113 2.37 -4.05 16.07
C GLY A 113 1.42 -2.85 16.08
N ALA A 114 0.18 -3.01 16.56
CA ALA A 114 -0.78 -1.91 16.62
C ALA A 114 -0.22 -0.73 17.45
N PHE A 115 -0.48 0.49 16.98
CA PHE A 115 -0.11 1.70 17.69
C PHE A 115 -0.80 1.75 19.05
N LYS A 116 -0.01 1.97 20.11
CA LYS A 116 -0.49 2.17 21.48
C LYS A 116 -0.16 3.58 21.90
N THR A 117 -1.19 4.36 22.19
CA THR A 117 -1.02 5.71 22.74
C THR A 117 -0.46 5.62 24.16
N TYR A 118 0.35 6.61 24.53
CA TYR A 118 0.87 6.77 25.88
C TYR A 118 1.09 8.24 26.17
N ASN A 119 1.22 8.59 27.46
CA ASN A 119 1.55 9.94 27.86
C ASN A 119 3.05 10.20 27.63
N THR A 120 3.38 11.14 26.75
CA THR A 120 4.77 11.54 26.47
C THR A 120 5.36 12.46 27.54
N SER A 121 4.55 12.93 28.48
CA SER A 121 4.99 13.77 29.59
C SER A 121 5.34 12.94 30.83
N LYS A 122 6.40 13.37 31.53
CA LYS A 122 6.71 12.89 32.88
C LYS A 122 5.74 13.50 33.89
N SER A 123 5.56 12.85 35.05
CA SER A 123 4.80 13.44 36.16
C SER A 123 5.34 14.83 36.49
N LYS A 124 4.43 15.79 36.67
CA LYS A 124 4.79 17.17 37.04
C LYS A 124 5.21 17.30 38.51
N ILE A 125 4.79 16.35 39.33
CA ILE A 125 5.08 16.29 40.76
C ILE A 125 5.88 15.00 41.01
N SER A 126 7.08 15.14 41.56
CA SER A 126 7.89 14.00 42.02
C SER A 126 7.44 13.57 43.41
N ALA A 127 7.19 12.27 43.59
CA ALA A 127 6.95 11.72 44.91
C ALA A 127 8.28 11.67 45.71
N TRP A 128 8.18 11.79 47.03
CA TRP A 128 9.31 11.50 47.91
C TRP A 128 9.61 10.00 47.90
N GLU A 129 10.88 9.63 47.70
CA GLU A 129 11.32 8.24 47.83
C GLU A 129 11.79 7.97 49.28
N PRO A 130 11.08 7.11 50.04
CA PRO A 130 11.39 6.89 51.44
C PRO A 130 12.70 6.14 51.65
N VAL A 131 13.53 6.65 52.57
CA VAL A 131 14.74 5.96 53.04
C VAL A 131 14.52 5.52 54.48
N ALA A 132 14.58 4.22 54.75
CA ALA A 132 14.46 3.69 56.10
C ALA A 132 15.80 3.84 56.86
N ALA A 133 15.78 4.53 58.00
CA ALA A 133 16.93 4.66 58.89
C ALA A 133 16.74 3.82 60.17
N PRO A 134 17.80 3.15 60.67
CA PRO A 134 17.73 2.42 61.94
C PRO A 134 17.55 3.39 63.12
N ARG A 135 16.92 2.91 64.20
CA ARG A 135 16.83 3.66 65.47
C ARG A 135 18.18 3.53 66.21
N ALA A 136 18.67 4.65 66.74
CA ALA A 136 19.88 4.70 67.56
C ALA A 136 19.61 4.23 69.00
#